data_AF-A0A537FE27-F1
#
_entry.id   AF-A0A537FE27-F1
#
_cell.length_a   1.000
_cell.length_b   1.000
_cell.length_c   1.000
_cell.angle_alpha   90.00
_cell.angle_beta   90.00
_cell.angle_gamma   90.00
#
_symmetry.space_group_name_H-M   'P 1'
#
loop_
_entity.id
_entity.type
_entity.pdbx_description
1 polymer ?
#
loop_
_entity_poly.entity_id
_entity_poly.type
_entity_poly.pdbx_seq_one_letter_code
_entity_poly.pdbx_strand_id
1 'polypeptide(L)'
;MHTFTGPGNYTIKVTVRDTSGTIDSGTVSVLVGQPAGISSYIPYILVLAVGLGAVGIVYFYRWRKRKASSGGIQVASGHEPAKKR
;
A
#
# COMPACT_ATOMS: atom_id res chain seq x y z
N MET A 1 -4.58 -24.05 -29.81
CA MET A 1 -4.49 -22.61 -29.48
C MET A 1 -3.03 -22.18 -29.52
N HIS A 2 -2.74 -20.91 -29.77
CA HIS A 2 -1.41 -20.34 -29.55
C HIS A 2 -1.50 -19.34 -28.41
N THR A 3 -0.66 -19.51 -27.40
CA THR A 3 -0.64 -18.67 -26.21
C THR A 3 0.73 -18.04 -26.06
N PHE A 4 0.75 -16.72 -25.98
CA PHE A 4 1.95 -15.93 -25.72
C PHE A 4 1.97 -15.59 -24.24
N THR A 5 2.84 -16.23 -23.48
CA THR A 5 2.90 -16.11 -22.01
C THR A 5 3.86 -15.02 -21.53
N GLY A 6 4.73 -14.52 -22.42
CA GLY A 6 5.70 -13.49 -22.13
C GLY A 6 5.24 -12.11 -22.63
N PRO A 7 5.62 -11.03 -21.93
CA PRO A 7 5.46 -9.69 -22.46
C PRO A 7 6.36 -9.51 -23.70
N GLY A 8 5.85 -8.81 -24.71
CA GLY A 8 6.59 -8.59 -25.94
C GLY A 8 5.71 -8.12 -27.10
N ASN A 9 6.36 -7.65 -28.16
CA ASN A 9 5.69 -7.35 -29.42
C ASN A 9 5.80 -8.55 -30.36
N TYR A 10 4.67 -9.12 -30.74
CA TYR A 10 4.61 -10.31 -31.58
C TYR A 10 4.11 -9.95 -32.98
N THR A 11 4.90 -10.29 -34.00
CA THR A 11 4.50 -10.22 -35.40
C THR A 11 3.99 -11.58 -35.85
N ILE A 12 2.67 -11.71 -35.99
CA ILE A 12 2.03 -12.94 -36.43
C ILE A 12 1.89 -12.86 -37.95
N LYS A 13 2.45 -13.85 -38.67
CA LYS A 13 2.26 -14.04 -40.11
C LYS A 13 1.31 -15.20 -40.36
N VAL A 14 0.24 -14.95 -41.09
CA VAL A 14 -0.68 -15.98 -41.58
C VAL A 14 -0.43 -16.18 -43.05
N THR A 15 -0.30 -17.43 -43.48
CA THR A 15 -0.11 -17.80 -44.87
C THR A 15 -1.30 -18.65 -45.31
N VAL A 16 -1.92 -18.27 -46.42
CA VAL A 16 -3.02 -19.00 -47.05
C VAL A 16 -2.50 -19.63 -48.32
N ARG A 17 -2.87 -20.89 -48.58
CA ARG A 17 -2.59 -21.58 -49.83
C ARG A 17 -3.89 -22.04 -50.46
N ASP A 18 -4.13 -21.63 -51.70
CA ASP A 18 -5.29 -22.08 -52.47
C ASP A 18 -5.06 -23.47 -53.11
N THR A 19 -6.15 -24.10 -53.55
CA THR A 19 -6.15 -25.39 -54.26
C THR A 19 -5.32 -25.38 -55.55
N SER A 20 -5.19 -24.23 -56.21
CA SER A 20 -4.29 -24.00 -57.36
C SER A 20 -2.81 -23.97 -56.99
N GLY A 21 -2.49 -23.96 -55.69
CA GLY A 21 -1.12 -23.88 -55.16
C GLY A 21 -0.63 -22.45 -54.92
N THR A 22 -1.41 -21.42 -55.24
CA THR A 22 -1.11 -20.01 -54.98
C THR A 22 -1.01 -19.74 -53.48
N ILE A 23 0.01 -18.99 -53.06
CA ILE A 23 0.26 -18.65 -51.66
C ILE A 23 0.13 -17.14 -51.48
N ASP A 24 -0.63 -16.72 -50.47
CA ASP A 24 -0.71 -15.34 -50.01
C ASP A 24 -0.44 -15.25 -48.50
N SER A 25 -0.07 -14.08 -47.99
CA SER A 25 0.17 -13.91 -46.56
C SER A 25 -0.18 -12.53 -46.02
N GLY A 26 -0.67 -12.50 -44.79
CA GLY A 26 -0.96 -11.27 -44.03
C GLY A 26 -0.23 -11.25 -42.69
N THR A 27 -0.01 -10.06 -42.14
CA THR A 27 0.65 -9.86 -40.84
C THR A 27 -0.17 -9.02 -39.87
N VAL A 28 -0.04 -9.33 -38.57
CA VAL A 28 -0.64 -8.56 -37.47
C VAL A 28 0.40 -8.38 -36.37
N SER A 29 0.49 -7.16 -35.81
CA SER A 29 1.32 -6.86 -34.64
C SER A 29 0.47 -6.89 -33.37
N VAL A 30 0.94 -7.61 -32.34
CA VAL A 30 0.24 -7.74 -31.06
C VAL A 30 1.21 -7.41 -29.93
N LEU A 31 0.87 -6.39 -29.13
CA LEU A 31 1.58 -6.06 -27.90
C LEU A 31 1.01 -6.86 -26.73
N VAL A 32 1.83 -7.74 -26.15
CA VAL A 32 1.53 -8.41 -24.88
C VAL A 32 2.18 -7.61 -23.75
N GLY A 33 1.34 -6.99 -22.93
CA GLY A 33 1.78 -6.19 -21.78
C GLY A 33 2.23 -7.05 -20.60
N GLN A 34 3.04 -6.46 -19.72
CA GLN A 34 3.36 -7.06 -18.42
C GLN A 34 2.18 -6.88 -17.46
N PRO A 35 1.84 -7.90 -16.65
CA PRO A 35 0.90 -7.70 -15.56
C PRO A 35 1.49 -6.69 -14.57
N ALA A 36 0.63 -5.83 -14.01
CA ALA A 36 1.05 -4.89 -12.98
C ALA A 36 1.59 -5.65 -11.76
N GLY A 37 2.88 -5.52 -11.49
CA GLY A 37 3.52 -6.08 -10.31
C GLY A 37 3.26 -5.23 -9.06
N ILE A 38 3.49 -5.81 -7.89
CA ILE A 38 3.34 -5.11 -6.60
C ILE A 38 4.20 -3.84 -6.51
N SER A 39 5.28 -3.77 -7.27
CA SER A 39 6.17 -2.61 -7.38
C SER A 39 5.44 -1.34 -7.85
N SER A 40 4.37 -1.48 -8.65
CA SER A 40 3.54 -0.36 -9.09
C SER A 40 2.84 0.36 -7.93
N TYR A 41 2.65 -0.34 -6.80
CA TYR A 41 1.98 0.20 -5.63
C TYR A 41 2.92 0.79 -4.57
N ILE A 42 4.24 0.64 -4.72
CA ILE A 42 5.25 1.18 -3.80
C ILE A 42 5.00 2.65 -3.44
N PRO A 43 4.73 3.60 -4.37
CA PRO A 43 4.50 4.99 -3.99
C PRO A 43 3.31 5.15 -3.03
N TYR A 44 2.21 4.43 -3.23
CA TYR A 44 1.06 4.49 -2.33
C TYR A 44 1.35 3.85 -0.97
N ILE A 45 2.05 2.72 -0.96
CA ILE A 45 2.43 2.02 0.27
C ILE A 45 3.34 2.91 1.14
N LEU A 46 4.27 3.66 0.53
CA LEU A 46 5.12 4.62 1.23
C LEU A 46 4.29 5.78 1.84
N VAL A 47 3.33 6.34 1.09
CA VAL A 47 2.44 7.39 1.60
C VAL A 47 1.63 6.90 2.80
N LEU A 48 1.08 5.68 2.73
CA LEU A 48 0.34 5.07 3.85
C LEU A 48 1.25 4.81 5.06
N ALA A 49 2.46 4.28 4.84
CA ALA A 49 3.41 4.00 5.92
C ALA A 49 3.85 5.29 6.65
N VAL A 50 4.16 6.35 5.90
CA VAL A 50 4.50 7.66 6.46
C VAL A 50 3.31 8.26 7.21
N GLY A 51 2.10 8.18 6.64
CA GLY A 51 0.88 8.66 7.28
C GLY A 51 0.57 7.93 8.59
N LEU A 52 0.58 6.60 8.59
CA LEU A 52 0.37 5.78 9.79
C LEU A 52 1.47 6.01 10.83
N GLY A 53 2.73 6.17 10.41
CA GLY A 53 3.84 6.51 11.28
C GLY A 53 3.63 7.86 11.98
N ALA A 54 3.28 8.91 11.23
CA ALA A 54 3.01 10.24 11.77
C ALA A 54 1.81 10.22 12.74
N VAL A 55 0.73 9.52 12.40
CA VAL A 55 -0.44 9.35 13.27
C VAL A 55 -0.06 8.61 14.57
N GLY A 56 0.72 7.53 14.46
CA GLY A 56 1.22 6.78 15.61
C GLY A 56 2.12 7.63 16.52
N ILE A 57 3.03 8.40 15.94
CA ILE A 57 3.91 9.33 16.66
C ILE A 57 3.09 10.39 17.41
N VAL A 58 2.14 11.04 16.72
CA VAL A 58 1.23 12.03 17.34
C VAL A 58 0.41 11.41 18.47
N TYR A 59 -0.13 10.22 18.24
CA TYR A 59 -0.90 9.49 19.25
C TYR A 59 -0.03 9.16 20.48
N PHE A 60 1.19 8.67 20.27
CA PHE A 60 2.16 8.39 21.33
C PHE A 60 2.52 9.64 22.14
N TYR A 61 2.80 10.75 21.48
CA TYR A 61 3.09 12.02 22.16
C TYR A 61 1.89 12.55 22.95
N ARG A 62 0.66 12.40 22.44
CA ARG A 62 -0.56 12.79 23.17
C ARG A 62 -0.82 11.89 24.37
N TRP A 63 -0.60 10.59 24.25
CA TRP A 63 -0.73 9.64 25.35
C TRP A 63 0.28 9.91 26.47
N ARG A 64 1.52 10.23 26.11
CA ARG A 64 2.57 10.55 27.08
C ARG A 64 2.25 11.81 27.89
N LYS A 65 1.69 12.85 27.26
CA LYS A 65 1.29 14.08 27.96
C LYS A 65 0.15 13.84 28.96
N ARG A 66 -0.81 12.97 28.65
CA ARG A 66 -1.92 12.66 29.57
C ARG A 66 -1.47 11.93 30.83
N LYS A 67 -0.42 11.10 30.73
CA LYS A 67 0.13 10.37 31.88
C LYS A 67 0.90 11.23 32.87
N ALA A 68 1.21 12.49 32.54
CA ALA A 68 1.88 13.42 33.45
C ALA A 68 0.91 14.14 34.42
N SER A 69 -0.41 14.01 34.24
CA SER A 69 -1.41 14.71 35.07
C SER A 69 -2.25 13.78 35.95
N SER A 70 -1.82 12.53 36.16
CA SER A 70 -2.53 11.57 37.03
C SER A 70 -1.71 11.10 38.24
N GLY A 71 -0.64 11.83 38.59
CA GLY A 71 0.24 11.53 39.73
C GLY A 71 -0.02 12.41 40.96
N GLY A 72 -1.28 12.61 41.36
CA GLY A 72 -1.62 13.44 42.53
C GLY A 72 -2.77 12.84 43.34
N ILE A 73 -2.47 11.84 44.18
CA ILE A 73 -3.29 11.58 45.36
C ILE A 73 -2.96 12.72 46.34
N GLN A 74 -3.91 13.65 46.50
CA GLN A 74 -3.87 14.66 47.56
C GLN A 74 -4.04 13.95 48.90
N VAL A 75 -2.97 13.79 49.67
CA VAL A 75 -3.05 13.51 51.11
C VAL A 75 -3.37 14.86 51.77
N ALA A 76 -4.65 15.15 51.96
CA ALA A 76 -5.08 16.35 52.68
C ALA A 76 -4.72 16.19 54.17
N SER A 77 -3.62 16.83 54.56
CA SER A 77 -3.22 17.08 55.94
C SER A 77 -3.92 18.34 56.46
N GLY A 78 -4.57 18.23 57.62
CA GLY A 78 -4.69 19.33 58.59
C GLY A 78 -5.97 20.16 58.58
N HIS A 79 -6.89 19.86 59.50
CA HIS A 79 -7.70 20.88 60.20
C HIS A 79 -7.54 20.65 61.73
N GLU A 80 -6.68 21.45 62.35
CA GLU A 80 -6.56 21.71 63.81
C GLU A 80 -7.67 22.74 64.22
N PRO A 81 -8.15 22.96 65.49
CA PRO A 81 -7.46 22.86 66.79
C PRO A 81 -8.23 22.34 68.03
N ALA A 82 -7.48 22.26 69.14
CA ALA A 82 -7.78 21.80 70.49
C ALA A 82 -9.06 22.32 71.19
N LYS A 83 -9.56 21.58 72.21
CA LYS A 83 -9.57 21.99 73.66
C LYS A 83 -10.61 21.26 74.55
N LYS A 84 -10.20 21.05 75.83
CA LYS A 84 -10.97 20.84 77.09
C LYS A 84 -11.67 19.46 77.23
N ARG A 85 -11.59 18.75 78.35
CA ARG A 85 -11.38 19.11 79.76
C ARG A 85 -10.99 17.87 80.55
#